data_AF-A0A523UM74-F1
#
_entry.id   AF-A0A523UM74-F1
#
_cell.length_a   1.000
_cell.length_b   1.000
_cell.length_c   1.000
_cell.angle_alpha   90.00
_cell.angle_beta   90.00
_cell.angle_gamma   90.00
#
_symmetry.space_group_name_H-M   'P 1'
#
loop_
_entity.id
_entity.type
_entity.pdbx_description
1 polymer ?
#
loop_
_entity_poly.entity_id
_entity_poly.type
_entity_poly.pdbx_seq_one_letter_code
_entity_poly.pdbx_strand_id
1 'polypeptide(L)'
;MNYKWMTAPCGLDCFNCLMYLANENEDLRTKISKNRGIPFEQAICKGCREEAGKPDFLNWTEPCNVYRCITKRKLDFCYQCSDFPCDNLHPYADRASEVPHNTKVFNLCLIKKMGLESWAKTKAKDVKHTYFKEKFRL
;
A
#
# COMPACT_ATOMS: atom_id res chain seq x y z
N MET A 1 8.33 12.06 -9.97
CA MET A 1 7.69 10.83 -9.46
C MET A 1 6.20 10.87 -9.79
N ASN A 2 5.64 9.86 -10.46
CA ASN A 2 4.20 9.82 -10.73
C ASN A 2 3.46 9.25 -9.51
N TYR A 3 3.01 10.12 -8.60
CA TYR A 3 2.35 9.69 -7.36
C TYR A 3 1.05 8.92 -7.60
N LYS A 4 0.34 9.18 -8.71
CA LYS A 4 -0.86 8.41 -9.07
C LYS A 4 -0.49 6.96 -9.35
N TRP A 5 0.55 6.73 -10.16
CA TRP A 5 1.00 5.37 -10.46
C TRP A 5 1.59 4.65 -9.24
N MET A 6 2.30 5.40 -8.39
CA MET A 6 2.96 4.86 -7.19
C MET A 6 2.07 4.73 -5.96
N THR A 7 0.78 5.06 -6.07
CA THR A 7 -0.18 4.89 -4.98
C THR A 7 -1.27 3.92 -5.42
N ALA A 8 -1.40 2.81 -4.70
CA ALA A 8 -2.45 1.83 -4.91
C ALA A 8 -3.83 2.49 -4.81
N PRO A 9 -4.86 1.98 -5.52
CA PRO A 9 -6.21 2.53 -5.42
C PRO A 9 -6.80 2.56 -4.00
N CYS A 10 -6.27 1.72 -3.10
CA CYS A 10 -6.65 1.65 -1.69
C CYS A 10 -5.88 2.61 -0.76
N GLY A 11 -5.01 3.48 -1.30
CA GLY A 11 -4.30 4.50 -0.52
C GLY A 11 -2.97 4.05 0.09
N LEU A 12 -2.41 2.90 -0.33
CA LEU A 12 -1.05 2.48 0.04
C LEU A 12 -0.03 3.00 -0.97
N ASP A 13 1.10 3.52 -0.50
CA ASP A 13 2.15 4.04 -1.35
C ASP A 13 3.34 3.08 -1.54
N CYS A 14 3.92 3.09 -2.74
CA CYS A 14 5.12 2.34 -3.07
C CYS A 14 6.39 3.04 -2.59
N PHE A 15 6.40 4.38 -2.56
CA PHE A 15 7.59 5.17 -2.24
C PHE A 15 8.03 5.12 -0.76
N ASN A 16 7.19 4.63 0.16
CA ASN A 16 7.63 4.21 1.50
C ASN A 16 7.53 2.68 1.72
N CYS A 17 7.23 1.88 0.69
CA CYS A 17 7.11 0.43 0.81
C CYS A 17 8.49 -0.25 0.76
N LEU A 18 8.86 -0.98 1.82
CA LEU A 18 10.17 -1.62 1.90
C LEU A 18 10.40 -2.63 0.77
N MET A 19 9.36 -3.36 0.35
CA MET A 19 9.48 -4.31 -0.76
C MET A 19 9.73 -3.60 -2.10
N TYR A 20 9.07 -2.48 -2.36
CA TYR A 20 9.31 -1.70 -3.59
C TYR A 20 10.70 -1.06 -3.59
N LEU A 21 11.11 -0.48 -2.45
CA LEU A 21 12.42 0.16 -2.29
C LEU A 21 13.58 -0.84 -2.38
N ALA A 22 13.34 -2.14 -2.13
CA ALA A 22 14.34 -3.19 -2.30
C ALA A 22 14.76 -3.41 -3.76
N ASN A 23 14.01 -2.88 -4.75
CA ASN A 23 14.42 -2.92 -6.15
C ASN A 23 15.76 -2.18 -6.39
N GLU A 24 16.06 -1.17 -5.59
CA GLU A 24 17.27 -0.34 -5.72
C GLU A 24 18.20 -0.46 -4.49
N ASN A 25 17.94 -1.42 -3.60
CA ASN A 25 18.69 -1.60 -2.36
C ASN A 25 18.90 -3.09 -2.04
N GLU A 26 20.08 -3.61 -2.39
CA GLU A 26 20.42 -5.03 -2.23
C GLU A 26 20.48 -5.50 -0.77
N ASP A 27 20.98 -4.65 0.14
CA ASP A 27 21.01 -4.98 1.58
C ASP A 27 19.59 -5.14 2.14
N LEU A 28 18.69 -4.24 1.77
CA LEU A 28 17.27 -4.31 2.13
C LEU A 28 16.63 -5.54 1.50
N ARG A 29 16.93 -5.83 0.23
CA ARG A 29 16.42 -7.01 -0.48
C ARG A 29 16.86 -8.31 0.20
N THR A 30 18.13 -8.43 0.57
CA THR A 30 18.69 -9.58 1.29
C THR A 30 17.97 -9.79 2.62
N LYS A 31 17.76 -8.72 3.40
CA LYS A 31 17.01 -8.78 4.66
C LYS A 31 15.56 -9.22 4.45
N ILE A 32 14.89 -8.71 3.43
CA ILE A 32 13.51 -9.06 3.11
C ILE A 32 13.40 -10.53 2.68
N SER A 33 14.27 -10.98 1.79
CA SER A 33 14.37 -12.38 1.34
C SER A 33 14.51 -13.32 2.52
N LYS A 34 15.49 -13.07 3.40
CA LYS A 34 15.72 -13.87 4.61
C LYS A 34 14.53 -13.86 5.56
N ASN A 35 13.98 -12.67 5.86
CA ASN A 35 12.89 -12.54 6.84
C ASN A 35 11.56 -13.14 6.34
N ARG A 36 11.34 -13.18 5.03
CA ARG A 36 10.12 -13.74 4.43
C ARG A 36 10.28 -15.18 3.93
N GLY A 37 11.49 -15.72 3.90
CA GLY A 37 11.77 -17.05 3.35
C GLY A 37 11.48 -17.16 1.86
N ILE A 38 11.68 -16.07 1.10
CA ILE A 38 11.51 -16.04 -0.37
C ILE A 38 12.87 -15.90 -1.06
N PRO A 39 13.06 -16.44 -2.28
CA PRO A 39 14.30 -16.23 -3.04
C PRO A 39 14.62 -14.75 -3.22
N PHE A 40 15.91 -14.41 -3.29
CA PHE A 40 16.38 -13.02 -3.45
C PHE A 40 15.78 -12.37 -4.71
N GLU A 41 15.65 -13.15 -5.78
CA GLU A 41 15.09 -12.75 -7.07
C GLU A 41 13.59 -12.48 -6.99
N GLN A 42 12.89 -13.07 -6.02
CA GLN A 42 11.45 -12.85 -5.79
C GLN A 42 11.19 -11.71 -4.80
N ALA A 43 12.21 -11.21 -4.10
CA ALA A 43 12.11 -10.07 -3.18
C ALA A 43 12.10 -8.71 -3.92
N ILE A 44 11.32 -8.63 -5.00
CA ILE A 44 11.13 -7.44 -5.82
C ILE A 44 9.64 -7.12 -5.95
N CYS A 45 9.31 -5.87 -6.25
CA CYS A 45 7.92 -5.47 -6.47
C CYS A 45 7.85 -4.26 -7.39
N LYS A 46 7.09 -4.35 -8.48
CA LYS A 46 6.90 -3.26 -9.45
C LYS A 46 5.77 -2.31 -9.05
N GLY A 47 5.02 -2.64 -8.01
CA GLY A 47 3.98 -1.80 -7.44
C GLY A 47 2.57 -2.25 -7.83
N CYS A 48 1.60 -1.91 -6.97
CA CYS A 48 0.23 -2.45 -7.05
C CYS A 48 -0.47 -2.21 -8.39
N ARG A 49 -0.25 -1.05 -9.04
CA ARG A 49 -0.88 -0.75 -10.34
C ARG A 49 -0.21 -1.50 -11.48
N GLU A 50 1.11 -1.54 -11.48
CA GLU A 50 1.92 -2.26 -12.47
C GLU A 50 1.63 -3.76 -12.45
N GLU A 51 1.49 -4.33 -11.25
CA GLU A 51 1.23 -5.77 -11.04
C GLU A 51 -0.27 -6.09 -10.98
N ALA A 52 -1.13 -5.20 -11.50
CA ALA A 52 -2.57 -5.38 -11.59
C ALA A 52 -3.26 -5.86 -10.28
N GLY A 53 -2.80 -5.37 -9.13
CA GLY A 53 -3.35 -5.72 -7.82
C GLY A 53 -2.93 -7.09 -7.27
N LYS A 54 -1.95 -7.74 -7.91
CA LYS A 54 -1.42 -9.05 -7.55
C LYS A 54 0.12 -9.06 -7.52
N PRO A 55 0.75 -8.44 -6.51
CA PRO A 55 2.21 -8.42 -6.42
C PRO A 55 2.84 -9.80 -6.42
N ASP A 56 3.81 -10.04 -7.29
CA ASP A 56 4.36 -11.38 -7.57
C ASP A 56 4.94 -12.04 -6.30
N PHE A 57 5.63 -11.26 -5.45
CA PHE A 57 6.22 -11.75 -4.21
C PHE A 57 5.20 -12.30 -3.18
N LEU A 58 3.91 -12.04 -3.36
CA LEU A 58 2.84 -12.53 -2.48
C LEU A 58 2.32 -13.91 -2.90
N ASN A 59 2.68 -14.39 -4.10
CA ASN A 59 2.24 -15.68 -4.66
C ASN A 59 0.72 -15.89 -4.59
N TRP A 60 -0.05 -14.83 -4.86
CA TRP A 60 -1.51 -14.91 -4.91
C TRP A 60 -1.99 -15.53 -6.23
N THR A 61 -3.09 -16.27 -6.17
CA THR A 61 -3.75 -16.85 -7.36
C THR A 61 -4.49 -15.80 -8.18
N GLU A 62 -5.01 -14.76 -7.52
CA GLU A 62 -5.78 -13.68 -8.15
C GLU A 62 -5.49 -12.30 -7.51
N PRO A 63 -5.81 -11.19 -8.19
CA PRO A 63 -5.69 -9.85 -7.60
C PRO A 63 -6.58 -9.65 -6.37
N CYS A 64 -6.16 -8.78 -5.45
CA CYS A 64 -6.96 -8.52 -4.25
C CYS A 64 -8.34 -7.94 -4.58
N ASN A 65 -9.33 -8.21 -3.71
CA ASN A 65 -10.72 -7.80 -3.89
C ASN A 65 -10.88 -6.28 -4.12
N VAL A 66 -10.08 -5.46 -3.43
CA VAL A 66 -10.12 -3.99 -3.59
C VAL A 66 -9.74 -3.57 -5.00
N TYR A 67 -8.66 -4.15 -5.55
CA TYR A 67 -8.20 -3.82 -6.89
C TYR A 67 -9.18 -4.32 -7.96
N ARG A 68 -9.73 -5.53 -7.79
CA ARG A 68 -10.78 -6.05 -8.70
C ARG A 68 -12.02 -5.15 -8.70
N CYS A 69 -12.44 -4.69 -7.52
CA CYS A 69 -13.60 -3.81 -7.37
C CYS A 69 -13.41 -2.46 -8.06
N ILE A 70 -12.31 -1.77 -7.77
CA ILE A 70 -12.08 -0.41 -8.30
C ILE A 70 -11.85 -0.40 -9.82
N THR A 71 -11.19 -1.43 -10.35
CA THR A 71 -10.99 -1.62 -11.79
C THR A 71 -12.32 -1.80 -12.52
N LYS A 72 -13.25 -2.61 -11.97
CA LYS A 72 -14.61 -2.76 -12.52
C LYS A 72 -15.38 -1.43 -12.52
N ARG A 73 -15.19 -0.61 -11.49
CA ARG A 73 -15.82 0.71 -11.35
C ARG A 73 -15.14 1.81 -12.17
N LYS A 74 -13.96 1.54 -12.77
CA LYS A 74 -13.17 2.50 -13.56
C LYS A 74 -12.81 3.77 -12.79
N LEU A 75 -12.49 3.62 -11.51
CA LEU A 75 -12.06 4.72 -10.65
C LEU A 75 -10.55 4.61 -10.36
N ASP A 76 -9.90 5.74 -10.12
CA ASP A 76 -8.48 5.75 -9.81
C ASP A 76 -8.22 5.37 -8.34
N PHE A 77 -9.09 5.83 -7.45
CA PHE A 77 -8.97 5.65 -6.00
C PHE A 77 -10.31 5.34 -5.36
N CYS A 78 -10.28 4.56 -4.28
CA CYS A 78 -11.51 4.16 -3.60
C CYS A 78 -12.29 5.34 -3.02
N TYR A 79 -11.64 6.47 -2.66
CA TYR A 79 -12.33 7.66 -2.13
C TYR A 79 -13.30 8.32 -3.12
N GLN A 80 -13.16 8.00 -4.42
CA GLN A 80 -14.02 8.50 -5.49
C GLN A 80 -15.32 7.69 -5.63
N CYS A 81 -15.40 6.53 -4.98
CA CYS A 81 -16.59 5.70 -4.99
C CYS A 81 -17.69 6.33 -4.11
N SER A 82 -18.94 6.31 -4.57
CA SER A 82 -20.12 6.73 -3.78
C SER A 82 -20.23 5.99 -2.46
N ASP A 83 -19.84 4.71 -2.47
CA ASP A 83 -19.94 3.81 -1.33
C ASP A 83 -18.73 3.91 -0.40
N PHE A 84 -17.85 4.91 -0.55
CA PHE A 84 -16.67 5.04 0.29
C PHE A 84 -17.00 5.69 1.65
N PRO A 85 -16.56 5.10 2.78
CA PRO A 85 -15.85 3.82 2.92
C PRO A 85 -16.79 2.60 2.82
N CYS A 86 -16.27 1.45 2.36
CA CYS A 86 -17.02 0.19 2.25
C CYS A 86 -16.25 -1.02 2.80
N ASP A 87 -16.92 -2.17 2.89
CA ASP A 87 -16.43 -3.43 3.45
C ASP A 87 -15.14 -3.97 2.82
N ASN A 88 -14.84 -3.61 1.56
CA ASN A 88 -13.56 -3.95 0.92
C ASN A 88 -12.34 -3.30 1.62
N LEU A 89 -12.56 -2.25 2.40
CA LEU A 89 -11.53 -1.50 3.11
C LEU A 89 -11.56 -1.74 4.62
N HIS A 90 -12.21 -2.82 5.09
CA HIS A 90 -12.19 -3.18 6.50
C HIS A 90 -10.76 -3.22 7.07
N PRO A 91 -10.56 -2.72 8.30
CA PRO A 91 -9.33 -2.97 9.02
C PRO A 91 -9.28 -4.42 9.47
N TYR A 92 -8.09 -5.01 9.49
CA TYR A 92 -7.86 -6.38 9.93
C TYR A 92 -6.84 -6.38 11.06
N ALA A 93 -7.15 -7.10 12.14
CA ALA A 93 -6.18 -7.39 13.19
C ALA A 93 -5.10 -8.37 12.70
N ASP A 94 -5.47 -9.23 11.74
CA ASP A 94 -4.56 -10.14 11.06
C ASP A 94 -3.35 -9.39 10.50
N ARG A 95 -2.16 -9.77 10.98
CA ARG A 95 -0.86 -9.18 10.60
C ARG A 95 -0.79 -7.66 10.72
N ALA A 96 -1.61 -7.04 11.58
CA ALA A 96 -1.68 -5.58 11.73
C ALA A 96 -0.32 -4.94 12.10
N SER A 97 0.56 -5.68 12.77
CA SER A 97 1.93 -5.26 13.12
C SER A 97 2.93 -5.38 11.96
N GLU A 98 2.58 -6.06 10.87
CA GLU A 98 3.47 -6.37 9.75
C GLU A 98 3.08 -5.65 8.46
N VAL A 99 1.78 -5.46 8.20
CA VAL A 99 1.27 -4.90 6.95
C VAL A 99 0.48 -3.61 7.17
N PRO A 100 0.57 -2.63 6.25
CA PRO A 100 -0.03 -1.30 6.45
C PRO A 100 -1.53 -1.27 6.15
N HIS A 101 -2.24 -2.41 6.17
CA HIS A 101 -3.62 -2.48 5.68
C HIS A 101 -4.58 -1.53 6.40
N ASN A 102 -4.36 -1.27 7.69
CA ASN A 102 -5.24 -0.42 8.48
C ASN A 102 -5.01 1.09 8.24
N THR A 103 -4.00 1.48 7.45
CA THR A 103 -3.81 2.88 7.05
C THR A 103 -4.55 3.26 5.77
N LYS A 104 -5.10 2.29 5.03
CA LYS A 104 -5.79 2.48 3.74
C LYS A 104 -6.84 3.59 3.78
N VAL A 105 -7.85 3.45 4.64
CA VAL A 105 -8.96 4.41 4.74
C VAL A 105 -8.46 5.79 5.20
N PHE A 106 -7.56 5.83 6.18
CA PHE A 106 -7.00 7.09 6.67
C PHE A 106 -6.25 7.85 5.56
N ASN A 107 -5.39 7.16 4.81
CA ASN A 107 -4.69 7.73 3.67
C ASN A 107 -5.66 8.22 2.59
N LEU A 108 -6.69 7.43 2.26
CA LEU A 108 -7.71 7.84 1.29
C LEU A 108 -8.48 9.11 1.72
N CYS A 109 -8.81 9.24 3.01
CA CYS A 109 -9.41 10.45 3.56
C CYS A 109 -8.47 11.66 3.45
N LEU A 110 -7.16 11.49 3.74
CA LEU A 110 -6.18 12.56 3.56
C LEU A 110 -6.03 12.94 2.09
N ILE A 111 -5.90 11.97 1.17
CA ILE A 111 -5.81 12.22 -0.27
C ILE A 111 -7.04 13.00 -0.75
N LYS A 112 -8.25 12.63 -0.31
CA LYS A 112 -9.48 13.36 -0.63
C LYS A 112 -9.47 14.79 -0.07
N LYS A 113 -8.95 14.99 1.14
CA LYS A 113 -8.93 16.28 1.84
C LYS A 113 -7.91 17.27 1.26
N MET A 114 -6.70 16.81 0.95
CA MET A 114 -5.56 17.69 0.65
C MET A 114 -4.93 17.47 -0.73
N GLY A 115 -5.44 16.49 -1.50
CA GLY A 115 -4.88 16.10 -2.78
C GLY A 115 -3.71 15.11 -2.65
N LEU A 116 -3.54 14.30 -3.70
CA LEU A 116 -2.58 13.20 -3.74
C LEU A 116 -1.12 13.65 -3.54
N GLU A 117 -0.69 14.71 -4.23
CA GLU A 117 0.70 15.17 -4.13
C GLU A 117 1.03 15.70 -2.74
N SER A 118 0.14 16.51 -2.16
CA SER A 118 0.33 17.09 -0.84
C SER A 118 0.41 15.99 0.21
N TRP A 119 -0.49 15.00 0.15
CA TRP A 119 -0.43 13.82 1.01
C TRP A 119 0.88 13.02 0.82
N ALA A 120 1.29 12.76 -0.42
CA ALA A 120 2.49 11.97 -0.70
C ALA A 120 3.76 12.62 -0.18
N LYS A 121 3.87 13.95 -0.33
CA LYS A 121 5.05 14.74 0.09
C LYS A 121 5.09 14.99 1.60
N THR A 122 3.93 15.13 2.26
CA THR A 122 3.89 15.68 3.64
C THR A 122 3.26 14.76 4.69
N LYS A 123 2.58 13.67 4.30
CA LYS A 123 1.84 12.82 5.25
C LYS A 123 2.05 11.32 5.10
N ALA A 124 2.22 10.78 3.90
CA ALA A 124 2.29 9.33 3.69
C ALA A 124 3.32 8.62 4.59
N LYS A 125 4.53 9.19 4.69
CA LYS A 125 5.60 8.68 5.57
C LYS A 125 5.23 8.74 7.05
N ASP A 126 4.70 9.88 7.49
CA ASP A 126 4.34 10.10 8.89
C ASP A 126 3.20 9.17 9.33
N VAL A 127 2.17 8.99 8.49
CA VAL A 127 1.08 8.04 8.78
C VAL A 127 1.64 6.64 9.01
N LYS A 128 2.52 6.17 8.13
CA LYS A 128 3.15 4.87 8.27
C LYS A 128 4.01 4.79 9.53
N HIS A 129 4.80 5.82 9.81
CA HIS A 129 5.63 5.86 11.01
C HIS A 129 4.78 5.81 12.28
N THR A 130 3.78 6.68 12.40
CA THR A 130 2.86 6.72 13.54
C THR A 130 2.17 5.38 13.73
N TYR A 131 1.66 4.76 12.66
CA TYR A 131 0.96 3.47 12.75
C TYR A 131 1.84 2.33 13.31
N PHE A 132 3.11 2.26 12.92
CA PHE A 132 3.99 1.14 13.32
C PHE A 132 4.91 1.42 14.52
N LYS A 133 5.14 2.68 14.89
CA LYS A 133 6.21 3.07 15.83
C LYS A 133 5.74 3.89 17.02
N GLU A 134 4.67 4.66 16.87
CA GLU A 134 4.21 5.53 17.94
C GLU A 134 3.24 4.82 18.89
N LYS A 135 3.11 5.40 20.08
CA LYS A 135 2.09 5.00 21.05
C LYS A 135 0.91 5.96 20.98
N PHE A 136 -0.28 5.46 21.30
CA PHE A 136 -1.45 6.31 21.49
C PHE A 136 -1.16 7.36 22.56
N ARG A 137 -1.59 8.60 22.32
CA ARG A 137 -1.39 9.75 23.22
C ARG A 137 -2.78 10.21 23.68
N LEU A 138 -2.90 10.48 24.98
CA LEU A 138 -4.10 11.02 25.62
C LEU A 138 -4.11 12.55 25.57
#